data_AF-A0A9W6J954-F1
#
_entry.id   AF-A0A9W6J954-F1
#
_cell.length_a   1.000
_cell.length_b   1.000
_cell.length_c   1.000
_cell.angle_alpha   90.00
_cell.angle_beta   90.00
_cell.angle_gamma   90.00
#
_symmetry.space_group_name_H-M   'P 1'
#
loop_
_entity.id
_entity.type
_entity.pdbx_description
1 polymer ?
#
loop_
_entity_poly.entity_id
_entity_poly.type
_entity_poly.pdbx_seq_one_letter_code
_entity_poly.pdbx_strand_id
1 'polypeptide(L)'
;MAKKPRDLERLRRRLKAIPAAVRKEVFTALDKSADEMVALAKVLVPEETGALKSTIRKSPRVADFAIDIEAGGEATTKPVRDGASATYDYALGVEYGTLAGKRPAQPFFYVSYRANRKKVRPRTRRAITKAIKATKKG
;
A
#
# COMPACT_ATOMS: atom_id res chain seq x y z
N MET A 1 16.61 12.13 -45.31
CA MET A 1 15.36 12.84 -45.03
C MET A 1 15.45 13.53 -43.67
N ALA A 2 15.68 14.85 -43.63
CA ALA A 2 15.72 15.61 -42.37
C ALA A 2 14.30 15.74 -41.79
N LYS A 3 14.07 15.24 -40.57
CA LYS A 3 12.80 15.43 -39.85
C LYS A 3 12.54 16.92 -39.66
N LYS A 4 11.33 17.38 -39.96
CA LYS A 4 10.96 18.81 -39.95
C LYS A 4 11.02 19.36 -38.51
N PRO A 5 11.27 20.66 -38.30
CA PRO A 5 11.34 21.28 -36.96
C PRO A 5 10.10 21.02 -36.08
N ARG A 6 8.91 20.84 -36.68
CA ARG A 6 7.67 20.44 -35.98
C ARG A 6 7.74 19.04 -35.34
N ASP A 7 8.49 18.11 -35.92
CA ASP A 7 8.64 16.74 -35.37
C ASP A 7 9.49 16.74 -34.11
N LEU A 8 10.51 17.61 -34.04
CA LEU A 8 11.37 17.80 -32.88
C LEU A 8 10.61 18.42 -31.70
N GLU A 9 9.80 19.43 -31.97
CA GLU A 9 8.99 20.10 -30.94
C GLU A 9 7.94 19.15 -30.34
N ARG A 10 7.24 18.39 -31.19
CA ARG A 10 6.31 17.35 -30.76
C ARG A 10 6.99 16.27 -29.92
N LEU A 11 8.19 15.85 -30.30
CA LEU A 11 8.98 14.88 -29.52
C LEU A 11 9.38 15.45 -28.16
N ARG A 12 9.89 16.69 -28.12
CA ARG A 12 10.25 17.38 -26.86
C ARG A 12 9.05 17.50 -25.92
N ARG A 13 7.88 17.89 -26.43
CA ARG A 13 6.64 17.97 -25.64
C ARG A 13 6.28 16.61 -25.02
N ARG A 14 6.40 15.53 -25.80
CA ARG A 14 6.13 14.18 -25.33
C ARG A 14 7.09 13.73 -24.25
N LEU A 15 8.39 13.92 -24.46
CA LEU A 15 9.41 13.54 -23.47
C LEU A 15 9.20 14.27 -22.14
N LYS A 16 8.81 15.55 -22.18
CA LYS A 16 8.47 16.33 -20.98
C LYS A 16 7.22 15.83 -20.25
N ALA A 17 6.24 15.26 -20.97
CA ALA A 17 4.99 14.78 -20.38
C ALA A 17 5.07 13.36 -19.78
N ILE A 18 6.05 12.54 -20.20
CA ILE A 18 6.19 11.15 -19.74
C ILE A 18 6.32 11.03 -18.22
N PRO A 19 7.19 11.78 -17.51
CA PRO A 19 7.35 11.61 -16.07
C PRO A 19 6.04 11.80 -15.31
N ALA A 20 5.31 12.90 -15.57
CA ALA A 20 4.04 13.17 -14.88
C ALA A 20 2.99 12.08 -15.14
N ALA A 21 2.88 11.61 -16.40
CA ALA A 21 1.96 10.54 -16.76
C ALA A 21 2.31 9.20 -16.08
N VAL A 22 3.61 8.86 -16.03
CA VAL A 22 4.09 7.63 -15.38
C VAL A 22 3.84 7.70 -13.87
N ARG A 23 4.16 8.82 -13.22
CA ARG A 23 3.92 9.00 -11.78
C ARG A 23 2.45 8.75 -11.44
N LYS A 24 1.53 9.38 -12.18
CA LYS A 24 0.08 9.24 -11.98
C LYS A 24 -0.37 7.78 -12.07
N GLU A 25 -0.04 7.09 -13.17
CA GLU A 25 -0.49 5.72 -13.42
C GLU A 25 0.15 4.72 -12.44
N VAL A 26 1.41 4.92 -12.07
CA VAL A 26 2.09 4.09 -11.06
C VAL A 26 1.39 4.24 -9.70
N PHE A 27 1.09 5.46 -9.27
CA PHE A 27 0.35 5.68 -8.02
C PHE A 27 -1.03 5.02 -8.05
N THR A 28 -1.79 5.15 -9.15
CA THR A 28 -3.08 4.45 -9.29
C THR A 28 -2.93 2.93 -9.16
N ALA A 29 -1.86 2.34 -9.70
CA ALA A 29 -1.63 0.89 -9.62
C ALA A 29 -1.19 0.42 -8.23
N LEU A 30 -0.38 1.22 -7.54
CA LEU A 30 0.00 0.98 -6.15
C LEU A 30 -1.23 1.10 -5.23
N ASP A 31 -2.04 2.15 -5.43
CA ASP A 31 -3.22 2.45 -4.63
C ASP A 31 -4.23 1.31 -4.67
N LYS A 32 -4.52 0.84 -5.87
CA LYS A 32 -5.36 -0.36 -6.06
C LYS A 32 -4.78 -1.60 -5.36
N SER A 33 -3.47 -1.77 -5.39
CA SER A 33 -2.85 -2.94 -4.75
C SER A 33 -2.89 -2.83 -3.23
N ALA A 34 -2.74 -1.62 -2.69
CA ALA A 34 -2.90 -1.34 -1.27
C ALA A 34 -4.36 -1.54 -0.82
N ASP A 35 -5.35 -1.14 -1.62
CA ASP A 35 -6.77 -1.40 -1.33
C ASP A 35 -7.09 -2.88 -1.19
N GLU A 36 -6.59 -3.70 -2.11
CA GLU A 36 -6.78 -5.16 -2.04
C GLU A 36 -6.14 -5.76 -0.79
N MET A 37 -5.00 -5.23 -0.36
CA MET A 37 -4.32 -5.66 0.87
C MET A 37 -5.10 -5.24 2.11
N VAL A 38 -5.51 -3.97 2.21
CA VAL A 38 -6.29 -3.43 3.33
C VAL A 38 -7.63 -4.14 3.44
N ALA A 39 -8.33 -4.35 2.32
CA ALA A 39 -9.60 -5.06 2.30
C ALA A 39 -9.45 -6.50 2.80
N LEU A 40 -8.45 -7.24 2.32
CA LEU A 40 -8.19 -8.60 2.78
C LEU A 40 -7.78 -8.64 4.25
N ALA A 41 -6.91 -7.72 4.69
CA ALA A 41 -6.52 -7.61 6.10
C ALA A 41 -7.74 -7.36 7.00
N LYS A 42 -8.66 -6.48 6.59
CA LYS A 42 -9.91 -6.19 7.32
C LYS A 42 -10.88 -7.35 7.37
N VAL A 43 -10.86 -8.26 6.39
CA VAL A 43 -11.66 -9.49 6.39
C VAL A 43 -11.06 -10.55 7.30
N LEU A 44 -9.72 -10.64 7.34
CA LEU A 44 -9.01 -11.64 8.14
C LEU A 44 -8.88 -11.25 9.61
N VAL A 45 -9.02 -9.96 9.93
CA VAL A 45 -8.83 -9.49 11.30
C VAL A 45 -9.96 -10.03 12.20
N PRO A 46 -9.63 -10.60 13.36
CA PRO A 46 -10.63 -11.00 14.35
C PRO A 46 -11.41 -9.80 14.87
N GLU A 47 -12.74 -9.89 14.88
CA GLU A 47 -13.62 -8.85 15.40
C GLU A 47 -14.08 -9.21 16.82
N GLU A 48 -13.42 -8.65 17.83
CA GLU A 48 -13.96 -8.63 19.21
C GLU A 48 -14.72 -7.33 19.47
N THR A 49 -14.07 -6.19 19.22
CA THR A 49 -14.63 -4.83 19.44
C THR A 49 -14.62 -3.97 18.17
N GLY A 50 -14.06 -4.47 17.06
CA GLY A 50 -13.90 -3.73 15.81
C GLY A 50 -12.78 -2.66 15.83
N ALA A 51 -12.23 -2.30 17.00
CA ALA A 51 -11.21 -1.27 17.13
C ALA A 51 -9.91 -1.58 16.37
N LEU A 52 -9.52 -2.86 16.27
CA LEU A 52 -8.35 -3.25 15.47
C LEU A 52 -8.63 -3.14 13.95
N LYS A 53 -9.86 -3.45 13.53
CA LYS A 53 -10.26 -3.37 12.12
C LYS A 53 -10.25 -1.93 11.61
N SER A 54 -10.60 -0.97 12.46
CA SER A 54 -10.62 0.45 12.09
C SER A 54 -9.22 1.07 11.96
N THR A 55 -8.19 0.51 12.61
CA THR A 55 -6.82 1.01 12.49
C THR A 55 -6.09 0.57 11.23
N ILE A 56 -6.59 -0.46 10.52
CA ILE A 56 -6.03 -0.93 9.26
C ILE A 56 -6.25 0.13 8.18
N ARG A 57 -5.15 0.78 7.76
CA ARG A 57 -5.18 1.92 6.84
C ARG A 57 -4.01 1.89 5.87
N LYS A 58 -4.18 2.59 4.75
CA LYS A 58 -3.13 2.90 3.78
C LYS A 58 -2.78 4.39 3.86
N SER A 59 -1.51 4.73 3.68
CA SER A 59 -1.04 6.12 3.62
C SER A 59 -0.08 6.28 2.43
N PRO A 60 -0.33 7.25 1.52
CA PRO A 60 0.54 7.47 0.37
C PRO A 60 1.84 8.16 0.77
N ARG A 61 2.97 7.62 0.32
CA ARG A 61 4.30 8.21 0.44
C ARG A 61 4.75 8.71 -0.92
N VAL A 62 4.35 9.95 -1.22
CA VAL A 62 4.44 10.52 -2.59
C VAL A 62 5.89 10.66 -3.06
N ALA A 63 6.80 11.01 -2.17
CA ALA A 63 8.22 11.19 -2.49
C ALA A 63 8.88 9.87 -2.96
N ASP A 64 8.53 8.75 -2.32
CA ASP A 64 9.19 7.46 -2.51
C ASP A 64 8.46 6.52 -3.47
N PHE A 65 7.39 6.99 -4.14
CA PHE A 65 6.52 6.15 -4.97
C PHE A 65 6.03 4.90 -4.24
N ALA A 66 5.62 5.08 -2.98
CA ALA A 66 5.19 4.01 -2.12
C ALA A 66 3.83 4.33 -1.48
N ILE A 67 3.18 3.27 -1.00
CA ILE A 67 1.99 3.36 -0.16
C ILE A 67 2.26 2.45 1.02
N ASP A 68 2.29 3.05 2.20
CA ASP A 68 2.46 2.33 3.45
C ASP A 68 1.11 1.76 3.88
N ILE A 69 1.16 0.60 4.52
CA ILE A 69 -0.02 -0.05 5.08
C ILE A 69 0.28 -0.35 6.53
N GLU A 70 -0.56 0.14 7.40
CA GLU A 70 -0.41 0.07 8.84
C GLU A 70 -1.64 -0.62 9.44
N ALA A 71 -1.42 -1.44 10.46
CA ALA A 71 -2.45 -2.05 11.26
C ALA A 71 -2.04 -1.94 12.73
N GLY A 72 -2.93 -1.39 13.55
CA GLY A 72 -2.61 -1.01 14.93
C GLY A 72 -2.11 0.44 15.08
N GLY A 73 -1.31 0.68 16.10
CA GLY A 73 -0.81 1.99 16.52
C GLY A 73 -1.37 2.44 17.88
N GLU A 74 -1.42 3.75 18.10
CA GLU A 74 -1.85 4.34 19.39
C GLU A 74 -3.24 3.86 19.84
N ALA A 75 -4.19 3.76 18.89
CA ALA A 75 -5.55 3.31 19.17
C ALA A 75 -5.65 1.84 19.65
N THR A 76 -4.62 1.04 19.39
CA THR A 76 -4.52 -0.36 19.87
C THR A 76 -3.44 -0.55 20.92
N THR A 77 -2.79 0.53 21.36
CA THR A 77 -1.78 0.51 22.41
C THR A 77 -2.44 0.70 23.78
N LYS A 78 -2.22 -0.25 24.68
CA LYS A 78 -2.78 -0.24 26.04
C LYS A 78 -1.69 -0.50 27.09
N PRO A 79 -1.83 -0.03 28.33
CA PRO A 79 -0.96 -0.43 29.43
C PRO A 79 -0.97 -1.95 29.58
N VAL A 80 0.20 -2.56 29.84
CA VAL A 80 0.32 -4.01 30.01
C VAL A 80 -0.44 -4.49 31.26
N ARG A 81 -0.53 -3.63 32.28
CA ARG A 81 -1.27 -3.83 33.52
C ARG A 81 -1.72 -2.47 34.05
N ASP A 82 -2.81 -2.44 34.82
CA ASP A 82 -3.24 -1.23 35.53
C ASP A 82 -2.10 -0.68 36.40
N GLY A 83 -1.75 0.59 36.18
CA GLY A 83 -0.66 1.28 36.87
C GLY A 83 0.75 1.05 36.30
N ALA A 84 0.92 0.27 35.24
CA ALA A 84 2.21 0.10 34.58
C ALA A 84 2.51 1.24 33.59
N SER A 85 3.77 1.70 33.56
CA SER A 85 4.25 2.65 32.53
C SER A 85 4.49 1.99 31.17
N ALA A 86 4.65 0.66 31.15
CA ALA A 86 4.83 -0.10 29.92
C ALA A 86 3.51 -0.25 29.16
N THR A 87 3.53 0.09 27.88
CA THR A 87 2.41 -0.07 26.96
C THR A 87 2.70 -1.13 25.91
N TYR A 88 1.63 -1.72 25.35
CA TYR A 88 1.70 -2.76 24.35
C TYR A 88 0.59 -2.60 23.31
N ASP A 89 0.97 -2.68 22.04
CA ASP A 89 0.03 -2.73 20.94
C ASP A 89 -0.55 -4.14 20.82
N TYR A 90 -1.82 -4.31 21.19
CA TYR A 90 -2.47 -5.61 21.14
C TYR A 90 -2.64 -6.15 19.70
N ALA A 91 -2.50 -5.31 18.66
CA ALA A 91 -2.47 -5.76 17.27
C ALA A 91 -1.36 -6.79 17.01
N LEU A 92 -0.19 -6.60 17.65
CA LEU A 92 0.93 -7.54 17.58
C LEU A 92 0.59 -8.86 18.27
N GLY A 93 -0.13 -8.80 19.39
CA GLY A 93 -0.57 -9.98 20.12
C GLY A 93 -1.61 -10.79 19.34
N VAL A 94 -2.42 -10.12 18.51
CA VAL A 94 -3.33 -10.78 17.57
C VAL A 94 -2.56 -11.40 16.41
N GLU A 95 -1.65 -10.68 15.77
CA GLU A 95 -0.90 -11.19 14.60
C GLU A 95 0.01 -12.37 14.95
N TYR A 96 0.73 -12.29 16.07
CA TYR A 96 1.78 -13.26 16.43
C TYR A 96 1.40 -14.20 17.58
N GLY A 97 0.29 -13.95 18.26
CA GLY A 97 -0.04 -14.64 19.51
C GLY A 97 0.76 -14.10 20.70
N THR A 98 0.52 -14.70 21.87
CA THR A 98 1.17 -14.28 23.14
C THR A 98 2.02 -15.40 23.74
N LEU A 99 3.09 -15.02 24.46
CA LEU A 99 4.17 -15.90 24.97
C LEU A 99 3.76 -17.00 25.96
N ALA A 100 2.48 -17.15 26.27
CA ALA A 100 1.99 -18.18 27.20
C ALA A 100 0.85 -19.03 26.63
N GLY A 101 0.63 -19.01 25.30
CA GLY A 101 -0.45 -19.78 24.65
C GLY A 101 -1.87 -19.35 25.05
N LYS A 102 -2.00 -18.32 25.90
CA LYS A 102 -3.28 -17.76 26.35
C LYS A 102 -4.15 -17.26 25.19
N ARG A 103 -3.51 -16.89 24.07
CA ARG A 103 -4.19 -16.49 22.84
C ARG A 103 -3.41 -17.02 21.63
N PRO A 104 -4.03 -17.85 20.76
CA PRO A 104 -3.38 -18.33 19.55
C PRO A 104 -3.17 -17.19 18.56
N ALA A 105 -2.14 -17.32 17.71
CA ALA A 105 -1.88 -16.35 16.64
C ALA A 105 -3.01 -16.35 15.61
N GLN A 106 -3.50 -15.16 15.27
CA GLN A 106 -4.55 -14.92 14.28
C GLN A 106 -4.00 -13.97 13.21
N PRO A 107 -3.12 -14.47 12.32
CA PRO A 107 -2.39 -13.62 11.39
C PRO A 107 -3.33 -13.08 10.30
N PHE A 108 -3.36 -11.76 10.17
CA PHE A 108 -4.21 -11.05 9.22
C PHE A 108 -3.35 -10.15 8.31
N PHE A 109 -2.35 -9.48 8.88
CA PHE A 109 -1.54 -8.50 8.17
C PHE A 109 -0.59 -9.17 7.18
N TYR A 110 0.33 -10.02 7.63
CA TYR A 110 1.32 -10.59 6.73
C TYR A 110 0.74 -11.62 5.77
N VAL A 111 -0.39 -12.25 6.12
CA VAL A 111 -1.14 -13.12 5.21
C VAL A 111 -1.70 -12.31 4.04
N SER A 112 -2.35 -11.18 4.33
CA SER A 112 -2.87 -10.29 3.28
C SER A 112 -1.77 -9.72 2.38
N TYR A 113 -0.61 -9.38 2.96
CA TYR A 113 0.58 -8.94 2.22
C TYR A 113 1.11 -10.04 1.29
N ARG A 114 1.31 -11.25 1.82
CA ARG A 114 1.85 -12.38 1.05
C ARG A 114 0.93 -12.77 -0.12
N ALA A 115 -0.38 -12.70 0.08
CA ALA A 115 -1.37 -12.98 -0.96
C ALA A 115 -1.30 -11.98 -2.13
N ASN A 116 -1.00 -10.70 -1.85
CA ASN A 116 -1.09 -9.64 -2.85
C ASN A 116 0.27 -9.19 -3.43
N ARG A 117 1.40 -9.38 -2.72
CA ARG A 117 2.73 -8.90 -3.14
C ARG A 117 3.13 -9.32 -4.56
N LYS A 118 2.75 -10.52 -5.00
CA LYS A 118 3.08 -11.04 -6.34
C LYS A 118 2.36 -10.28 -7.47
N LYS A 119 1.24 -9.62 -7.18
CA LYS A 119 0.44 -8.87 -8.17
C LYS A 119 0.94 -7.43 -8.36
N VAL A 120 1.64 -6.87 -7.38
CA VAL A 120 2.10 -5.46 -7.39
C VAL A 120 3.05 -5.20 -8.56
N ARG A 121 4.13 -5.98 -8.68
CA ARG A 121 5.15 -5.81 -9.74
C ARG A 121 4.57 -5.84 -11.17
N PRO A 122 3.77 -6.84 -11.58
CA PRO A 122 3.21 -6.83 -12.93
C PRO A 122 2.22 -5.67 -13.16
N ARG A 123 1.47 -5.24 -12.14
CA ARG A 123 0.58 -4.06 -12.25
C ARG A 123 1.36 -2.79 -12.48
N THR A 124 2.42 -2.55 -11.72
CA THR A 124 3.29 -1.38 -11.89
C THR A 124 3.91 -1.35 -13.29
N ARG A 125 4.41 -2.49 -13.80
CA ARG A 125 4.96 -2.57 -15.16
C ARG A 125 3.91 -2.23 -16.23
N ARG A 126 2.68 -2.72 -16.06
CA ARG A 126 1.56 -2.40 -16.97
C ARG A 126 1.20 -0.92 -16.90
N ALA A 127 1.19 -0.33 -15.71
CA ALA A 127 0.92 1.09 -15.51
C ALA A 127 1.95 2.00 -16.21
N ILE A 128 3.24 1.69 -16.08
CA ILE A 128 4.31 2.40 -16.80
C ILE A 128 4.09 2.29 -18.32
N THR A 129 3.84 1.09 -18.81
CA THR A 129 3.60 0.85 -20.25
C THR A 129 2.36 1.62 -20.75
N LYS A 130 1.29 1.64 -19.95
CA LYS A 130 0.06 2.38 -20.24
C LYS A 130 0.30 3.88 -20.29
N ALA A 131 1.04 4.43 -19.33
CA ALA A 131 1.40 5.85 -19.29
C ALA A 131 2.18 6.28 -20.54
N ILE A 132 3.19 5.51 -20.93
CA ILE A 132 4.00 5.80 -22.14
C ILE A 132 3.14 5.72 -23.41
N LYS A 133 2.20 4.76 -23.49
CA LYS A 133 1.27 4.66 -24.62
C LYS A 133 0.27 5.81 -24.65
N ALA A 134 -0.17 6.31 -23.50
CA ALA A 134 -1.10 7.42 -23.40
C ALA A 134 -0.48 8.73 -23.94
N THR A 135 0.80 9.00 -23.64
CA THR A 135 1.49 10.19 -24.17
C THR A 135 1.72 10.16 -25.69
N LYS A 136 1.61 8.99 -26.34
CA LYS A 136 1.64 8.85 -27.81
C LYS A 136 0.37 9.40 -28.47
N LYS A 137 -0.77 9.41 -27.78
CA LYS A 137 -2.06 9.87 -28.30
C LYS A 137 -2.24 11.40 -28.20
N GLY A 138 -1.42 12.09 -27.40
CA GLY A 138 -1.28 13.56 -27.38
C GLY A 138 -0.09 14.07 -28.21
#